data_AF-A0A445N166-F1
#
_entry.id   AF-A0A445N166-F1
#
_cell.length_a   1.000
_cell.length_b   1.000
_cell.length_c   1.000
_cell.angle_alpha   90.00
_cell.angle_beta   90.00
_cell.angle_gamma   90.00
#
_symmetry.space_group_name_H-M   'P 1'
#
loop_
_entity.id
_entity.type
_entity.pdbx_description
1 polymer ?
#
loop_
_entity_poly.entity_id
_entity_poly.type
_entity_poly.pdbx_seq_one_letter_code
_entity_poly.pdbx_strand_id
1 'polypeptide(L)'
;MLEMHGASRLLFSFNDAIPGYVFAGLFFTDKYLKENPEKVRAFLRGLVKGFDFVRTHEKEARRWIPKYCGVEMDVAMKSALRHFEDGREPIEQIYKQQDIMIENGHLPGRVPVEAYIDYSYLPKAD
;
A
#
# COMPACT_ATOMS: atom_id res chain seq x y z
N MET A 1 -15.52 -9.86 13.28
CA MET A 1 -16.20 -8.54 13.21
C MET A 1 -17.68 -8.71 13.49
N LEU A 2 -18.34 -7.70 14.10
CA LEU A 2 -19.79 -7.69 14.34
C LEU A 2 -20.62 -7.89 13.05
N GLU A 3 -20.02 -7.58 11.89
CA GLU A 3 -20.59 -7.72 10.55
C GLU A 3 -20.81 -9.18 10.15
N MET A 4 -19.93 -10.09 10.61
CA MET A 4 -20.00 -11.53 10.29
C MET A 4 -21.15 -12.25 11.00
N HIS A 5 -21.79 -11.61 11.98
CA HIS A 5 -22.92 -12.16 12.73
C HIS A 5 -24.27 -11.57 12.29
N GLY A 6 -24.30 -10.81 11.18
CA GLY A 6 -25.52 -10.14 10.69
C GLY A 6 -25.99 -8.97 11.57
N ALA A 7 -25.21 -8.58 12.58
CA ALA A 7 -25.55 -7.50 13.51
C ALA A 7 -25.12 -6.11 13.02
N SER A 8 -24.51 -6.01 11.85
CA SER A 8 -24.10 -4.74 11.23
C SER A 8 -24.08 -4.82 9.71
N ARG A 9 -24.33 -3.69 9.06
CA ARG A 9 -24.32 -3.50 7.60
C ARG A 9 -23.24 -2.49 7.25
N LEU A 10 -22.45 -2.77 6.22
CA LEU A 10 -21.53 -1.79 5.65
C LEU A 10 -22.34 -0.61 5.08
N LEU A 11 -22.16 0.59 5.64
CA LEU A 11 -22.78 1.83 5.14
C LEU A 11 -21.95 2.45 4.02
N PHE A 12 -20.64 2.57 4.24
CA PHE A 12 -19.64 2.96 3.27
C PHE A 12 -18.29 2.36 3.70
N SER A 13 -17.43 2.08 2.73
CA SER A 13 -16.05 1.63 2.95
C SER A 13 -15.13 2.81 3.24
N PHE A 14 -13.95 2.54 3.78
CA PHE A 14 -12.93 3.58 3.95
C PHE A 14 -12.59 4.27 2.60
N ASN A 15 -12.54 3.51 1.50
CA ASN A 15 -12.26 4.06 0.17
C ASN A 15 -13.37 4.97 -0.35
N ASP A 16 -14.62 4.81 0.12
CA ASP A 16 -15.71 5.72 -0.21
C ASP A 16 -15.54 7.06 0.53
N ALA A 17 -15.01 7.02 1.76
CA ALA A 17 -14.76 8.21 2.56
C ALA A 17 -13.51 8.97 2.11
N ILE A 18 -12.41 8.26 1.83
CA ILE A 18 -11.13 8.85 1.42
C ILE A 18 -10.55 8.07 0.23
N PRO A 19 -11.04 8.33 -1.00
CA PRO A 19 -10.52 7.68 -2.19
C PRO A 19 -9.04 7.98 -2.40
N GLY A 20 -8.26 6.95 -2.73
CA GLY A 20 -6.82 7.09 -2.99
C GLY A 20 -5.98 7.32 -1.74
N TYR A 21 -6.39 6.79 -0.58
CA TYR A 21 -5.53 6.84 0.59
C TYR A 21 -4.33 5.90 0.43
N VAL A 22 -3.13 6.41 0.70
CA VAL A 22 -1.87 5.68 0.64
C VAL A 22 -1.60 5.07 2.02
N PHE A 23 -1.84 3.76 2.14
CA PHE A 23 -1.82 3.09 3.44
C PHE A 23 -0.44 2.63 3.89
N ALA A 24 0.47 2.37 2.95
CA ALA A 24 1.73 1.70 3.26
C ALA A 24 2.88 2.33 2.48
N GLY A 25 4.01 2.49 3.17
CA GLY A 25 5.30 2.81 2.61
C GLY A 25 6.33 1.77 3.03
N LEU A 26 7.35 1.58 2.20
CA LEU A 26 8.49 0.74 2.51
C LEU A 26 9.69 1.63 2.80
N PHE A 27 10.37 1.39 3.92
CA PHE A 27 11.47 2.21 4.38
C PHE A 27 12.73 1.37 4.58
N PHE A 28 13.85 1.96 4.20
CA PHE A 28 15.20 1.46 4.48
C PHE A 28 15.97 2.56 5.21
N THR A 29 16.90 2.17 6.08
CA THR A 29 17.81 3.17 6.68
C THR A 29 18.84 3.61 5.65
N ASP A 30 19.31 4.85 5.76
CA ASP A 30 20.38 5.38 4.89
C ASP A 30 21.63 4.49 4.90
N LYS A 31 21.98 3.97 6.08
CA LYS A 31 23.07 3.01 6.23
C LYS A 31 22.85 1.77 5.36
N TYR A 32 21.65 1.18 5.41
CA TYR A 32 21.35 -0.02 4.64
C TYR A 32 21.35 0.26 3.13
N LEU A 33 20.80 1.39 2.69
CA LEU A 33 20.81 1.81 1.29
C LEU A 33 22.24 1.98 0.77
N LYS A 34 23.12 2.61 1.55
CA LYS A 34 24.53 2.80 1.20
C LYS A 34 25.31 1.49 1.14
N GLU A 35 25.08 0.59 2.09
CA GLU A 35 25.81 -0.68 2.20
C GLU A 35 25.29 -1.75 1.23
N ASN A 36 24.00 -1.71 0.85
CA ASN A 36 23.34 -2.78 0.10
C ASN A 36 22.45 -2.28 -1.06
N PRO A 37 22.88 -1.31 -1.90
CA PRO A 37 22.00 -0.69 -2.88
C PRO A 37 21.44 -1.69 -3.89
N GLU A 38 22.28 -2.62 -4.37
CA GLU A 38 21.86 -3.63 -5.35
C GLU A 38 20.90 -4.67 -4.77
N LYS A 39 21.00 -4.99 -3.47
CA LYS A 39 20.04 -5.87 -2.81
C LYS A 39 18.68 -5.19 -2.68
N VAL A 40 18.66 -3.89 -2.39
CA VAL A 40 17.43 -3.10 -2.35
C VAL A 40 16.77 -3.06 -3.73
N ARG A 41 17.54 -2.76 -4.80
CA ARG A 41 17.01 -2.81 -6.18
C ARG A 41 16.48 -4.19 -6.55
N ALA A 42 17.17 -5.26 -6.16
CA ALA A 42 16.74 -6.63 -6.42
C ALA A 42 15.44 -6.98 -5.67
N PHE A 43 15.35 -6.59 -4.40
CA PHE A 43 14.14 -6.74 -3.60
C PHE A 43 12.96 -6.01 -4.24
N LEU A 44 13.15 -4.73 -4.61
CA LEU A 44 12.09 -3.92 -5.22
C LEU A 44 11.67 -4.43 -6.60
N ARG A 45 12.58 -4.94 -7.42
CA ARG A 45 12.21 -5.67 -8.66
C ARG A 45 11.31 -6.86 -8.36
N GLY A 46 11.61 -7.63 -7.31
CA GLY A 46 10.78 -8.74 -6.88
C GLY A 46 9.40 -8.29 -6.38
N LEU A 47 9.36 -7.20 -5.62
CA LEU A 47 8.13 -6.60 -5.10
C LEU A 47 7.20 -6.16 -6.24
N VAL A 48 7.71 -5.42 -7.23
CA VAL A 48 6.94 -4.95 -8.40
C VAL A 48 6.42 -6.14 -9.23
N LYS A 49 7.20 -7.21 -9.38
CA LYS A 49 6.68 -8.46 -9.99
C LYS A 49 5.56 -9.10 -9.16
N GLY A 50 5.63 -8.99 -7.84
CA GLY A 50 4.55 -9.43 -6.94
C GLY A 50 3.27 -8.62 -7.15
N PHE A 51 3.38 -7.30 -7.32
CA PHE A 51 2.24 -6.43 -7.67
C PHE A 51 1.62 -6.82 -9.01
N ASP A 52 2.45 -7.05 -10.02
CA ASP A 52 2.00 -7.53 -11.32
C ASP A 52 1.27 -8.88 -11.22
N PHE A 53 1.81 -9.82 -10.45
CA PHE A 53 1.15 -11.11 -10.20
C PHE A 53 -0.20 -10.95 -9.51
N VAL A 54 -0.32 -10.09 -8.50
CA VAL A 54 -1.61 -9.82 -7.84
C VAL A 54 -2.63 -9.27 -8.84
N ARG A 55 -2.21 -8.35 -9.71
CA ARG A 55 -3.07 -7.72 -10.71
C ARG A 55 -3.51 -8.68 -11.82
N THR A 56 -2.63 -9.56 -12.26
CA THR A 56 -2.86 -10.46 -13.40
C THR A 56 -3.38 -11.85 -13.00
N HIS A 57 -3.18 -12.26 -11.74
CA HIS A 57 -3.53 -13.58 -11.20
C HIS A 57 -4.26 -13.48 -9.85
N GLU A 58 -5.14 -12.49 -9.68
CA GLU A 58 -5.75 -12.11 -8.40
C GLU A 58 -6.33 -13.30 -7.60
N LYS A 59 -7.10 -14.17 -8.25
CA LYS A 59 -7.72 -15.34 -7.59
C LYS A 59 -6.67 -16.30 -7.02
N GLU A 60 -5.54 -16.46 -7.70
CA GLU A 60 -4.43 -17.28 -7.23
C GLU A 60 -3.69 -16.58 -6.09
N ALA A 61 -3.40 -15.28 -6.24
CA ALA A 61 -2.77 -14.47 -5.21
C ALA A 61 -3.54 -14.48 -3.88
N ARG A 62 -4.89 -14.40 -3.93
CA ARG A 62 -5.77 -14.45 -2.75
C ARG A 62 -5.63 -15.73 -1.92
N ARG A 63 -5.21 -16.85 -2.52
CA ARG A 63 -5.02 -18.12 -1.81
C ARG A 63 -3.91 -18.07 -0.76
N TRP A 64 -2.99 -17.11 -0.88
CA TRP A 64 -1.91 -16.91 0.09
C TRP A 64 -2.34 -16.12 1.33
N ILE A 65 -3.44 -15.38 1.26
CA ILE A 65 -3.90 -14.51 2.36
C ILE A 65 -4.20 -15.33 3.63
N PRO A 66 -4.95 -16.45 3.61
CA PRO A 66 -5.18 -17.24 4.81
C PRO A 66 -3.90 -17.70 5.51
N LYS A 67 -2.87 -18.06 4.74
CA LYS A 67 -1.59 -18.53 5.25
C LYS A 67 -0.85 -17.47 6.08
N TYR A 68 -0.87 -16.22 5.62
CA TYR A 68 -0.07 -15.14 6.22
C TYR A 68 -0.87 -14.18 7.11
N CYS A 69 -2.20 -14.14 6.96
CA CYS A 69 -3.09 -13.23 7.68
C CYS A 69 -4.05 -13.94 8.64
N GLY A 70 -4.14 -15.28 8.60
CA GLY A 70 -4.99 -16.05 9.52
C GLY A 70 -6.49 -15.84 9.34
N VAL A 71 -6.93 -15.45 8.14
CA VAL A 71 -8.35 -15.26 7.79
C VAL A 71 -8.88 -16.47 7.00
N GLU A 72 -10.19 -16.70 7.07
CA GLU A 72 -10.85 -17.73 6.27
C GLU A 72 -10.72 -17.47 4.77
N MET A 73 -10.72 -18.54 3.97
CA MET A 73 -10.56 -18.45 2.52
C MET A 73 -11.69 -17.65 1.87
N ASP A 74 -12.92 -17.79 2.35
CA ASP A 74 -14.06 -17.07 1.78
C ASP A 74 -13.99 -15.56 2.07
N VAL A 75 -13.48 -15.17 3.24
CA VAL A 75 -13.15 -13.79 3.59
C VAL A 75 -12.06 -13.28 2.66
N ALA A 76 -10.95 -14.01 2.51
CA ALA A 76 -9.85 -13.65 1.61
C ALA A 76 -10.30 -13.45 0.15
N MET A 77 -11.31 -14.19 -0.31
CA MET A 77 -11.85 -14.08 -1.67
C MET A 77 -12.78 -12.88 -1.87
N LYS A 78 -13.33 -12.31 -0.80
CA LYS A 78 -14.26 -11.17 -0.85
C LYS A 78 -13.63 -9.85 -0.41
N SER A 79 -12.52 -9.89 0.34
CA SER A 79 -11.83 -8.69 0.81
C SER A 79 -11.42 -7.79 -0.34
N ALA A 80 -11.53 -6.48 -0.14
CA ALA A 80 -10.99 -5.51 -1.07
C ALA A 80 -9.47 -5.71 -1.18
N LEU A 81 -8.96 -5.75 -2.41
CA LEU A 81 -7.53 -5.66 -2.67
C LEU A 81 -7.21 -4.26 -3.16
N ARG A 82 -6.03 -3.78 -2.76
CA ARG A 82 -5.51 -2.52 -3.26
C ARG A 82 -5.20 -2.67 -4.75
N HIS A 83 -5.41 -1.60 -5.50
CA HIS A 83 -4.88 -1.53 -6.85
C HIS A 83 -3.36 -1.35 -6.76
N PHE A 84 -2.61 -2.34 -7.23
CA PHE A 84 -1.16 -2.30 -7.24
C PHE A 84 -0.66 -2.03 -8.66
N GLU A 85 0.15 -0.98 -8.80
CA GLU A 85 0.84 -0.60 -10.04
C GLU A 85 2.33 -0.97 -9.94
N ASP A 86 3.22 -0.07 -10.37
CA ASP A 86 4.68 -0.27 -10.37
C ASP A 86 5.37 0.08 -9.04
N GLY A 87 4.59 0.31 -7.97
CA GLY A 87 5.06 0.68 -6.64
C GLY A 87 5.27 2.18 -6.43
N ARG A 88 4.96 3.03 -7.41
CA ARG A 88 4.93 4.49 -7.24
C ARG A 88 3.55 4.94 -6.80
N GLU A 89 3.52 5.83 -5.82
CA GLU A 89 2.27 6.41 -5.30
C GLU A 89 2.11 7.82 -5.88
N PRO A 90 0.89 8.24 -6.20
CA PRO A 90 0.67 9.59 -6.71
C PRO A 90 0.92 10.63 -5.62
N ILE A 91 1.83 11.56 -5.87
CA ILE A 91 2.31 12.54 -4.87
C ILE A 91 1.17 13.43 -4.37
N GLU A 92 0.20 13.74 -5.22
CA GLU A 92 -0.98 14.52 -4.88
C GLU A 92 -1.87 13.81 -3.86
N GLN A 93 -1.93 12.47 -3.87
CA GLN A 93 -2.66 11.70 -2.85
C GLN A 93 -1.97 11.78 -1.49
N ILE A 94 -0.63 11.79 -1.47
CA ILE A 94 0.15 11.96 -0.25
C ILE A 94 -0.07 13.37 0.33
N TYR A 95 -0.05 14.40 -0.52
CA TYR A 95 -0.32 15.76 -0.07
C TYR A 95 -1.77 15.97 0.41
N LYS A 96 -2.75 15.37 -0.26
CA LYS A 96 -4.14 15.40 0.21
C LYS A 96 -4.29 14.79 1.60
N GLN A 97 -3.57 13.71 1.91
CA GLN A 97 -3.57 13.12 3.25
C GLN A 97 -2.95 14.04 4.28
N GLN A 98 -1.84 14.71 3.94
CA GLN A 98 -1.25 15.71 4.82
C GLN A 98 -2.22 16.86 5.08
N ASP A 99 -2.93 17.36 4.06
CA ASP A 99 -3.93 18.42 4.23
C ASP A 99 -5.02 18.01 5.23
N ILE A 100 -5.55 16.78 5.11
CA ILE A 100 -6.51 16.23 6.10
C ILE A 100 -5.88 16.19 7.51
N MET A 101 -4.63 15.75 7.64
CA MET A 101 -3.95 15.70 8.94
C MET A 101 -3.70 17.09 9.53
N ILE A 102 -3.42 18.09 8.69
CA ILE A 102 -3.22 19.49 9.11
C ILE A 102 -4.55 20.08 9.59
N GLU A 103 -5.61 19.92 8.80
CA GLU A 103 -6.96 20.39 9.14
C GLU A 103 -7.45 19.82 10.48
N ASN A 104 -7.08 18.59 10.80
CA ASN A 104 -7.43 17.92 12.05
C ASN A 104 -6.39 18.10 13.18
N GLY A 105 -5.37 18.94 12.99
CA GLY A 105 -4.37 19.26 14.01
C GLY A 105 -3.38 18.14 14.34
N HIS A 106 -3.29 17.10 13.49
CA HIS A 106 -2.34 15.99 13.62
C HIS A 106 -0.98 16.28 12.96
N LEU A 107 -0.92 17.30 12.10
CA LEU A 107 0.32 17.76 11.49
C LEU A 107 0.38 19.29 11.55
N PRO A 108 1.49 19.90 11.99
CA PRO A 108 1.59 21.36 12.13
C PRO A 108 1.71 22.10 10.78
N GLY A 109 2.01 21.38 9.69
CA GLY A 109 2.20 21.94 8.35
C GLY A 109 2.73 20.89 7.39
N ARG A 110 2.83 21.22 6.10
CA ARG A 110 3.27 20.27 5.08
C ARG A 110 4.73 19.86 5.29
N VAL A 111 4.99 18.57 5.11
CA VAL A 111 6.31 17.94 5.09
C VAL A 111 6.70 17.67 3.64
N PRO A 112 7.92 18.03 3.21
CA PRO A 112 8.43 17.73 1.87
C PRO A 112 8.75 16.24 1.75
N VAL A 113 7.75 15.46 1.32
CA VAL A 113 7.84 13.99 1.27
C VAL A 113 8.85 13.49 0.23
N GLU A 114 9.19 14.30 -0.76
CA GLU A 114 10.21 14.01 -1.78
C GLU A 114 11.61 13.87 -1.15
N ALA A 115 11.84 14.46 0.04
CA ALA A 115 13.08 14.24 0.78
C ALA A 115 13.22 12.82 1.35
N TYR A 116 12.12 12.06 1.39
CA TYR A 116 12.04 10.73 2.01
C TYR A 116 11.66 9.63 1.01
N ILE A 117 11.21 9.99 -0.19
CA ILE A 117 10.79 9.06 -1.23
C ILE A 117 11.86 9.02 -2.32
N ASP A 118 12.50 7.87 -2.47
CA ASP A 118 13.49 7.64 -3.54
C ASP A 118 13.03 6.53 -4.48
N TYR A 119 12.34 6.93 -5.55
CA TYR A 119 11.92 6.02 -6.61
C TYR A 119 13.04 5.60 -7.57
N SER A 120 14.28 6.08 -7.39
CA SER A 120 15.42 5.65 -8.23
C SER A 120 15.81 4.19 -7.99
N TYR A 121 15.39 3.60 -6.86
CA TYR A 121 15.60 2.18 -6.56
C TYR A 121 14.57 1.25 -7.19
N LEU A 122 13.43 1.78 -7.65
CA LEU A 122 12.42 1.01 -8.38
C LEU A 122 12.89 0.70 -9.82
N PRO A 123 12.32 -0.33 -10.46
CA PRO A 123 12.47 -0.53 -11.90
C PRO A 123 12.04 0.73 -12.67
N LYS A 124 12.62 0.97 -13.84
CA LYS A 124 12.13 2.01 -14.74
C LYS A 124 10.69 1.68 -15.13
N ALA A 125 9.82 2.70 -15.14
CA ALA A 125 8.51 2.57 -15.73
C ALA A 125 8.68 2.35 -17.25
N ASP A 126 7.89 1.45 -17.81
CA ASP A 126 7.82 1.19 -19.25
C ASP A 126 7.01 2.30 -19.96
#